data_AF-A0A0H1BPD7-F1
#
_entry.id   AF-A0A0H1BPD7-F1
#
_cell.length_a   1.000
_cell.length_b   1.000
_cell.length_c   1.000
_cell.angle_alpha   90.00
_cell.angle_beta   90.00
_cell.angle_gamma   90.00
#
_symmetry.space_group_name_H-M   'P 1'
#
loop_
_entity.id
_entity.type
_entity.pdbx_description
1 polymer ?
#
loop_
_entity_poly.entity_id
_entity_poly.type
_entity_poly.pdbx_seq_one_letter_code
_entity_poly.pdbx_strand_id
1 'polypeptide(L)'
;MAEVLPTDAAVFVLHQWLIYEFQSPSAAEESLSNADVARSRRVDEWVPASKTLVPKSRLASQLAPEFHSGWKIWRNVVENVCHRSQSPLDDNRPRPASGPHNTAKMVAAKKHIPIVKKHKKRFNRHQSDRFKCVDPSWRKPKGIDSRVRRRFSGQAAMPKIGYGSNKKTRHMTPSGHRVFLVQNPKDVELLLMHNRTYAAEIGHAVSSGKRIDIIAKAKALGVKVTNPKGRLTTES
;
A
#
# COMPACT_ATOMS: atom_id res chain seq x y z
N MET A 1 47.25 20.75 -41.32
CA MET A 1 45.99 21.20 -41.93
C MET A 1 44.87 20.55 -41.14
N ALA A 2 44.36 21.27 -40.16
CA ALA A 2 43.25 20.86 -39.33
C ALA A 2 41.96 21.33 -40.01
N GLU A 3 40.99 20.44 -40.19
CA GLU A 3 39.60 20.83 -40.41
C GLU A 3 38.73 20.06 -39.40
N VAL A 4 38.32 20.82 -38.40
CA VAL A 4 37.29 20.54 -37.42
C VAL A 4 35.97 21.05 -38.01
N LEU A 5 34.84 20.40 -37.71
CA LEU A 5 33.46 20.90 -37.51
C LEU A 5 32.41 19.82 -37.95
N PRO A 6 31.16 19.78 -37.41
CA PRO A 6 30.67 20.18 -36.09
C PRO A 6 29.69 19.14 -35.50
N THR A 7 30.06 18.47 -34.40
CA THR A 7 29.10 17.74 -33.55
C THR A 7 28.53 18.68 -32.49
N ASP A 8 27.68 19.64 -32.85
CA ASP A 8 27.05 20.50 -31.84
C ASP A 8 25.74 21.17 -32.28
N ALA A 9 24.76 20.38 -32.72
CA ALA A 9 23.40 20.87 -32.94
C ALA A 9 22.31 20.00 -32.27
N ALA A 10 22.62 18.73 -31.95
CA ALA A 10 21.64 17.82 -31.34
C ALA A 10 21.59 17.90 -29.80
N VAL A 11 22.63 18.42 -29.14
CA VAL A 11 22.69 18.52 -27.67
C VAL A 11 22.03 19.82 -27.17
N PHE A 12 22.06 20.88 -27.97
CA PHE A 12 21.47 22.18 -27.59
C PHE A 12 19.93 22.21 -27.64
N VAL A 13 19.29 21.39 -28.48
CA VAL A 13 17.82 21.37 -28.59
C VAL A 13 17.16 20.55 -27.46
N LEU A 14 17.83 19.50 -26.96
CA LEU A 14 17.31 18.71 -25.84
C LEU A 14 17.46 19.41 -24.48
N HIS A 15 18.42 20.33 -24.34
CA HIS A 15 18.64 21.06 -23.08
C HIS A 15 17.72 22.30 -22.93
N GLN A 16 17.13 22.80 -24.03
CA GLN A 16 16.18 23.91 -23.99
C GLN A 16 14.74 23.48 -23.68
N TRP A 17 14.42 22.18 -23.82
CA TRP A 17 13.08 21.62 -23.56
C TRP A 17 12.85 21.21 -22.09
N LEU A 18 13.91 21.01 -21.30
CA LEU A 18 13.81 20.57 -19.90
C LEU A 18 13.77 21.72 -18.86
N ILE A 19 13.75 22.98 -19.31
CA ILE A 19 13.75 24.17 -18.42
C ILE A 19 12.42 24.94 -18.46
N TYR A 20 11.51 24.67 -19.40
CA TYR A 20 10.35 25.53 -19.68
C TYR A 20 8.96 24.96 -19.35
N GLU A 21 8.84 24.00 -18.43
CA GLU A 21 7.51 23.46 -18.07
C GLU A 21 7.33 23.11 -16.59
N PHE A 22 7.60 24.07 -15.70
CA PHE A 22 6.92 24.11 -14.39
C PHE A 22 6.95 25.50 -13.76
N GLN A 23 6.10 26.41 -14.24
CA GLN A 23 5.85 27.69 -13.59
C GLN A 23 4.40 27.74 -13.13
N SER A 24 4.22 27.59 -11.81
CA SER A 24 2.93 27.75 -11.14
C SER A 24 2.56 29.24 -11.08
N PRO A 25 1.29 29.63 -11.34
CA PRO A 25 0.89 31.02 -11.22
C PRO A 25 0.83 31.47 -9.76
N SER A 26 1.60 32.51 -9.48
CA SER A 26 1.51 33.40 -8.32
C SER A 26 0.21 34.20 -8.38
N ALA A 27 -0.53 34.24 -7.27
CA ALA A 27 -1.60 35.20 -7.02
C ALA A 27 -1.26 35.99 -5.75
N ALA A 28 -0.93 37.28 -5.96
CA ALA A 28 -1.10 38.39 -5.02
C ALA A 28 -2.61 38.61 -4.78
N GLU A 29 -3.13 39.27 -3.75
CA GLU A 29 -2.64 39.87 -2.50
C GLU A 29 -3.91 40.07 -1.63
N GLU A 30 -3.77 40.32 -0.33
CA GLU A 30 -4.49 41.36 0.43
C GLU A 30 -4.64 40.97 1.91
N SER A 31 -3.94 41.74 2.73
CA SER A 31 -4.08 41.84 4.17
C SER A 31 -5.20 42.80 4.54
N LEU A 32 -6.21 42.34 5.30
CA LEU A 32 -6.99 43.20 6.19
C LEU A 32 -7.37 42.49 7.51
N SER A 33 -7.58 43.34 8.51
CA SER A 33 -7.45 43.18 9.96
C SER A 33 -8.58 42.42 10.70
N ASN A 34 -8.26 42.04 11.94
CA ASN A 34 -9.17 41.53 12.98
C ASN A 34 -10.40 42.42 13.22
N ALA A 35 -11.61 41.85 13.16
CA ALA A 35 -12.72 42.00 14.12
C ALA A 35 -13.97 41.26 13.60
N ASP A 36 -14.89 40.93 14.52
CA ASP A 36 -16.29 40.56 14.29
C ASP A 36 -16.66 39.10 13.99
N VAL A 37 -16.44 38.32 15.05
CA VAL A 37 -17.49 37.48 15.64
C VAL A 37 -18.86 38.18 15.63
N ALA A 38 -19.82 37.68 14.85
CA ALA A 38 -21.14 37.21 15.31
C ALA A 38 -22.24 37.28 14.24
N ARG A 39 -23.13 36.28 14.34
CA ARG A 39 -24.60 36.39 14.20
C ARG A 39 -25.23 35.81 12.90
N SER A 40 -25.72 34.58 13.09
CA SER A 40 -27.14 34.20 12.89
C SER A 40 -27.68 33.85 11.49
N ARG A 41 -28.00 32.54 11.38
CA ARG A 41 -29.29 31.94 10.94
C ARG A 41 -29.84 32.26 9.53
N ARG A 42 -30.07 31.14 8.80
CA ARG A 42 -31.26 30.80 7.99
C ARG A 42 -31.38 31.66 6.70
N VAL A 43 -31.77 31.22 5.51
CA VAL A 43 -32.73 30.23 5.02
C VAL A 43 -32.40 30.03 3.52
N ASP A 44 -32.71 28.84 3.01
CA ASP A 44 -33.23 28.55 1.66
C ASP A 44 -32.45 28.83 0.35
N GLU A 45 -32.48 27.77 -0.47
CA GLU A 45 -32.54 27.72 -1.93
C GLU A 45 -31.63 28.64 -2.78
N TRP A 46 -30.66 28.00 -3.45
CA TRP A 46 -30.30 28.41 -4.80
C TRP A 46 -29.83 27.23 -5.64
N VAL A 47 -30.60 26.90 -6.67
CA VAL A 47 -30.26 25.96 -7.75
C VAL A 47 -29.44 26.72 -8.79
N PRO A 48 -28.22 26.28 -9.19
CA PRO A 48 -27.55 26.88 -10.32
C PRO A 48 -28.01 26.25 -11.64
N ALA A 49 -28.47 27.14 -12.51
CA ALA A 49 -28.92 26.93 -13.87
C ALA A 49 -27.89 26.25 -14.78
N SER A 50 -28.45 25.56 -15.78
CA SER A 50 -27.84 24.93 -16.94
C SER A 50 -26.73 25.75 -17.61
N LYS A 51 -25.54 25.16 -17.75
CA LYS A 51 -24.54 25.59 -18.73
C LYS A 51 -24.77 24.86 -20.06
N THR A 52 -25.03 25.65 -21.09
CA THR A 52 -25.17 25.27 -22.49
C THR A 52 -23.88 24.63 -23.03
N LEU A 53 -24.01 23.47 -23.65
CA LEU A 53 -22.97 22.81 -24.42
C LEU A 53 -22.77 23.56 -25.75
N VAL A 54 -21.56 24.05 -26.00
CA VAL A 54 -21.14 24.54 -27.32
C VAL A 54 -20.60 23.34 -28.13
N PRO A 55 -21.10 23.08 -29.36
CA PRO A 55 -20.65 21.96 -30.16
C PRO A 55 -19.26 22.22 -30.76
N LYS A 56 -18.34 21.27 -30.55
CA LYS A 56 -17.06 21.19 -31.27
C LYS A 56 -17.33 20.74 -32.71
N SER A 57 -17.63 21.67 -33.61
CA SER A 57 -17.62 21.39 -35.05
C SER A 57 -17.51 22.66 -35.89
N ARG A 58 -16.27 23.11 -36.12
CA ARG A 58 -15.78 23.73 -37.37
C ARG A 58 -14.34 24.19 -37.11
N LEU A 59 -13.49 24.11 -38.13
CA LEU A 59 -12.04 24.38 -38.11
C LEU A 59 -11.13 23.17 -37.79
N ALA A 60 -11.40 22.03 -38.41
CA ALA A 60 -10.38 21.00 -38.64
C ALA A 60 -10.48 20.46 -40.07
N SER A 61 -10.64 21.36 -41.04
CA SER A 61 -10.73 21.02 -42.45
C SER A 61 -10.16 22.16 -43.29
N GLN A 62 -8.85 22.32 -43.18
CA GLN A 62 -7.96 22.98 -44.15
C GLN A 62 -6.55 22.83 -43.59
N LEU A 63 -5.81 21.82 -44.09
CA LEU A 63 -4.39 21.85 -44.44
C LEU A 63 -3.91 20.41 -44.76
N ALA A 64 -3.47 20.25 -46.02
CA ALA A 64 -2.64 19.20 -46.61
C ALA A 64 -3.20 17.77 -46.83
N PRO A 65 -3.45 17.37 -48.09
CA PRO A 65 -3.63 15.98 -48.50
C PRO A 65 -2.39 15.45 -49.23
N GLU A 66 -1.24 15.26 -48.58
CA GLU A 66 -0.14 14.48 -49.15
C GLU A 66 0.67 13.78 -48.07
N PHE A 67 0.21 12.62 -47.59
CA PHE A 67 1.08 11.70 -46.84
C PHE A 67 0.50 10.28 -46.78
N HIS A 68 -0.04 9.76 -47.89
CA HIS A 68 -0.64 8.42 -47.95
C HIS A 68 0.13 7.40 -48.81
N SER A 69 1.32 7.73 -49.31
CA SER A 69 2.14 6.82 -50.12
C SER A 69 3.46 6.36 -49.46
N GLY A 70 3.88 6.95 -48.33
CA GLY A 70 5.14 6.57 -47.64
C GLY A 70 5.01 5.49 -46.56
N TRP A 71 3.83 5.38 -45.91
CA TRP A 71 3.62 4.46 -44.78
C TRP A 71 3.49 2.98 -45.16
N LYS A 72 3.27 2.67 -46.45
CA LYS A 72 3.21 1.29 -46.95
C LYS A 72 4.59 0.71 -47.29
N ILE A 73 5.61 1.53 -47.52
CA ILE A 73 6.96 1.06 -47.82
C ILE A 73 7.74 0.74 -46.53
N TRP A 74 7.52 1.50 -45.46
CA TRP A 74 8.22 1.26 -44.18
C TRP A 74 7.72 0.02 -43.41
N ARG A 75 6.43 -0.32 -43.54
CA ARG A 75 5.85 -1.52 -42.89
C ARG A 75 6.42 -2.83 -43.46
N ASN A 76 6.68 -2.86 -44.77
CA ASN A 76 7.27 -4.03 -45.44
C ASN A 76 8.78 -4.20 -45.20
N VAL A 77 9.52 -3.15 -44.80
CA VAL A 77 10.95 -3.26 -44.45
C VAL A 77 11.11 -3.77 -43.01
N VAL A 78 10.23 -3.37 -42.09
CA VAL A 78 10.26 -3.84 -40.69
C VAL A 78 9.77 -5.28 -40.56
N GLU A 79 8.81 -5.73 -41.38
CA GLU A 79 8.35 -7.13 -41.38
C GLU A 79 9.33 -8.11 -42.05
N ASN A 80 10.16 -7.66 -43.01
CA ASN A 80 11.06 -8.56 -43.76
C ASN A 80 12.48 -8.71 -43.21
N VAL A 81 12.85 -8.00 -42.13
CA VAL A 81 14.14 -8.21 -41.43
C VAL A 81 14.02 -9.25 -40.30
N CYS A 82 12.80 -9.60 -39.86
CA CYS A 82 12.58 -10.53 -38.76
C CYS A 82 12.47 -12.02 -39.16
N HIS A 83 12.69 -12.36 -40.43
CA HIS A 83 12.64 -13.75 -40.92
C HIS A 83 13.99 -14.32 -41.36
N ARG A 84 15.11 -13.87 -40.79
CA ARG A 84 16.44 -14.43 -41.08
C ARG A 84 17.25 -14.66 -39.82
N SER A 85 16.86 -15.68 -39.06
CA SER A 85 17.70 -16.60 -38.26
C SER A 85 16.86 -17.26 -37.17
N GLN A 86 15.89 -18.08 -37.56
CA GLN A 86 15.40 -19.14 -36.69
C GLN A 86 16.11 -20.42 -37.10
N SER A 87 17.24 -20.68 -36.46
CA SER A 87 17.68 -22.06 -36.25
C SER A 87 16.52 -22.78 -35.56
N PRO A 88 16.09 -23.97 -36.00
CA PRO A 88 15.10 -24.75 -35.26
C PRO A 88 15.73 -25.12 -33.92
N LEU A 89 15.41 -24.38 -32.87
CA LEU A 89 15.67 -24.86 -31.52
C LEU A 89 14.71 -26.03 -31.34
N ASP A 90 15.27 -27.22 -31.17
CA ASP A 90 14.53 -28.41 -30.78
C ASP A 90 13.62 -28.12 -29.58
N ASP A 91 12.33 -27.94 -29.85
CA ASP A 91 11.26 -27.77 -28.85
C ASP A 91 10.94 -29.09 -28.11
N ASN A 92 11.74 -30.14 -28.34
CA ASN A 92 11.65 -31.43 -27.67
C ASN A 92 12.56 -31.56 -26.44
N ARG A 93 12.98 -30.45 -25.81
CA ARG A 93 13.47 -30.53 -24.44
C ARG A 93 12.26 -30.68 -23.52
N PRO A 94 12.14 -31.77 -22.74
CA PRO A 94 11.12 -31.82 -21.71
C PRO A 94 11.31 -30.59 -20.84
N ARG A 95 10.28 -29.72 -20.76
CA ARG A 95 10.24 -28.68 -19.73
C ARG A 95 10.59 -29.39 -18.43
N PRO A 96 11.55 -28.91 -17.61
CA PRO A 96 11.81 -29.54 -16.33
C PRO A 96 10.45 -29.60 -15.65
N ALA A 97 9.94 -30.82 -15.45
CA ALA A 97 8.67 -31.00 -14.78
C ALA A 97 8.81 -30.18 -13.51
N SER A 98 8.01 -29.13 -13.38
CA SER A 98 7.79 -28.53 -12.09
C SER A 98 7.16 -29.64 -11.28
N GLY A 99 7.99 -30.52 -10.71
CA GLY A 99 7.57 -31.49 -9.74
C GLY A 99 6.78 -30.73 -8.69
N PRO A 100 5.81 -31.37 -8.01
CA PRO A 100 5.01 -30.69 -7.02
C PRO A 100 5.98 -29.95 -6.12
N HIS A 101 6.01 -28.62 -6.22
CA HIS A 101 6.88 -27.81 -5.39
C HIS A 101 6.58 -28.32 -4.01
N ASN A 102 7.59 -28.79 -3.27
CA ASN A 102 7.46 -29.35 -1.93
C ASN A 102 6.90 -28.25 -1.01
N THR A 103 5.62 -27.97 -1.21
CA THR A 103 4.74 -27.18 -0.41
C THR A 103 4.42 -28.15 0.71
N ALA A 104 5.38 -28.28 1.63
CA ALA A 104 5.18 -28.99 2.88
C ALA A 104 3.76 -28.65 3.33
N LYS A 105 2.88 -29.67 3.38
CA LYS A 105 1.43 -29.49 3.54
C LYS A 105 1.19 -28.73 4.85
N MET A 106 1.09 -27.41 4.77
CA MET A 106 0.89 -26.56 5.93
C MET A 106 -0.48 -26.88 6.51
N VAL A 107 -0.51 -27.18 7.81
CA VAL A 107 -1.75 -27.62 8.44
C VAL A 107 -2.74 -26.45 8.51
N ALA A 108 -3.94 -26.65 7.97
CA ALA A 108 -4.98 -25.65 8.02
C ALA A 108 -5.46 -25.40 9.47
N ALA A 109 -5.78 -24.15 9.76
CA ALA A 109 -6.30 -23.73 11.06
C ALA A 109 -7.55 -24.52 11.45
N LYS A 110 -7.80 -24.63 12.75
CA LYS A 110 -9.08 -25.13 13.24
C LYS A 110 -10.22 -24.19 12.80
N LYS A 111 -11.34 -24.76 12.35
CA LYS A 111 -12.56 -23.99 12.04
C LYS A 111 -12.96 -23.18 13.28
N HIS A 112 -13.23 -21.88 13.11
CA HIS A 112 -13.52 -20.96 14.20
C HIS A 112 -14.68 -20.02 13.86
N ILE A 113 -15.33 -19.49 14.89
CA ILE A 113 -16.40 -18.49 14.77
C ILE A 113 -15.80 -17.20 14.19
N PRO A 114 -16.40 -16.56 13.18
CA PRO A 114 -15.84 -15.35 12.57
C PRO A 114 -15.48 -14.29 13.59
N ILE A 115 -14.31 -13.67 13.38
CA ILE A 115 -13.78 -12.67 14.30
C ILE A 115 -14.54 -11.35 14.12
N VAL A 116 -15.39 -11.02 15.10
CA VAL A 116 -16.08 -9.73 15.15
C VAL A 116 -15.33 -8.77 16.09
N LYS A 117 -14.95 -7.60 15.58
CA LYS A 117 -14.36 -6.50 16.37
C LYS A 117 -15.39 -5.38 16.53
N LYS A 118 -15.81 -5.13 17.77
CA LYS A 118 -16.84 -4.12 18.11
C LYS A 118 -16.34 -2.68 17.99
N HIS A 119 -15.06 -2.46 18.25
CA HIS A 119 -14.42 -1.16 18.10
C HIS A 119 -13.07 -1.37 17.39
N LYS A 120 -12.95 -0.84 16.17
CA LYS A 120 -11.72 -0.97 15.35
C LYS A 120 -10.73 0.17 15.60
N LYS A 121 -11.23 1.36 15.94
CA LYS A 121 -10.41 2.54 16.23
C LYS A 121 -9.63 2.34 17.53
N ARG A 122 -8.53 3.06 17.69
CA ARG A 122 -7.82 3.12 18.98
C ARG A 122 -8.53 4.10 19.91
N PHE A 123 -8.51 3.79 21.20
CA PHE A 123 -8.99 4.72 22.21
C PHE A 123 -7.90 5.75 22.51
N ASN A 124 -7.94 6.87 21.80
CA ASN A 124 -6.94 7.92 21.96
C ASN A 124 -7.22 8.76 23.21
N ARG A 125 -6.17 9.28 23.84
CA ARG A 125 -6.28 10.26 24.93
C ARG A 125 -6.95 11.54 24.44
N HIS A 126 -7.76 12.17 25.28
CA HIS A 126 -8.39 13.44 24.96
C HIS A 126 -7.32 14.52 24.69
N GLN A 127 -7.45 15.21 23.55
CA GLN A 127 -6.55 16.27 23.04
C GLN A 127 -5.14 15.83 22.63
N SER A 128 -4.89 14.53 22.46
CA SER A 128 -3.63 14.05 21.87
C SER A 128 -3.46 14.45 20.39
N ASP A 129 -4.56 14.76 19.72
CA ASP A 129 -4.60 15.29 18.36
C ASP A 129 -4.17 16.76 18.28
N ARG A 130 -4.39 17.53 19.34
CA ARG A 130 -4.08 18.96 19.39
C ARG A 130 -2.67 19.25 19.91
N PHE A 131 -2.22 18.50 20.91
CA PHE A 131 -0.95 18.76 21.58
C PHE A 131 0.03 17.61 21.39
N LYS A 132 1.20 17.91 20.81
CA LYS A 132 2.28 16.93 20.59
C LYS A 132 2.83 16.34 21.88
N CYS A 133 2.79 17.09 22.99
CA CYS A 133 3.23 16.61 24.31
C CYS A 133 2.25 15.62 24.97
N VAL A 134 1.04 15.47 24.42
CA VAL A 134 0.02 14.57 24.95
C VAL A 134 -0.01 13.31 24.10
N ASP A 135 0.56 12.23 24.63
CA ASP A 135 0.55 10.94 23.93
C ASP A 135 -0.87 10.42 23.67
N PRO A 136 -1.09 9.72 22.54
CA PRO A 136 -2.38 9.12 22.22
C PRO A 136 -2.75 7.95 23.15
N SER A 137 -1.84 7.46 24.00
CA SER A 137 -2.11 6.37 24.93
C SER A 137 -3.24 6.73 25.91
N TRP A 138 -4.26 5.87 25.97
CA TRP A 138 -5.47 6.12 26.75
C TRP A 138 -5.17 6.42 28.23
N ARG A 139 -5.75 7.51 28.74
CA ARG A 139 -5.80 7.82 30.18
C ARG A 139 -7.21 8.28 30.55
N LYS A 140 -7.73 7.79 31.68
CA LYS A 140 -9.09 8.11 32.15
C LYS A 140 -9.16 9.61 32.56
N PRO A 141 -9.99 10.45 31.92
CA PRO A 141 -10.14 11.85 32.30
C PRO A 141 -10.71 11.98 33.73
N LYS A 142 -10.15 12.92 34.52
CA LYS A 142 -10.49 13.09 35.94
C LYS A 142 -11.29 14.36 36.24
N GLY A 143 -10.99 15.48 35.60
CA GLY A 143 -11.56 16.80 35.90
C GLY A 143 -13.09 16.89 35.76
N ILE A 144 -13.70 17.81 36.51
CA ILE A 144 -15.16 17.92 36.63
C ILE A 144 -15.86 18.32 35.34
N ASP A 145 -15.22 19.15 34.53
CA ASP A 145 -15.76 19.71 33.29
C ASP A 145 -15.40 18.91 32.04
N SER A 146 -14.72 17.77 32.20
CA SER A 146 -14.35 16.95 31.05
C SER A 146 -15.58 16.41 30.34
N ARG A 147 -15.79 16.88 29.10
CA ARG A 147 -16.91 16.43 28.26
C ARG A 147 -16.85 14.93 27.94
N VAL A 148 -15.65 14.39 27.77
CA VAL A 148 -15.40 12.94 27.60
C VAL A 148 -15.82 12.17 28.86
N ARG A 149 -15.49 12.66 30.07
CA ARG A 149 -15.89 12.01 31.34
C ARG A 149 -17.40 11.97 31.50
N ARG A 150 -18.07 13.07 31.16
CA ARG A 150 -19.54 13.21 31.17
C ARG A 150 -20.24 12.50 30.00
N ARG A 151 -19.48 11.92 29.05
CA ARG A 151 -19.97 11.14 27.90
C ARG A 151 -20.93 11.92 26.98
N PHE A 152 -20.65 13.20 26.73
CA PHE A 152 -21.40 13.94 25.72
C PHE A 152 -21.25 13.32 24.33
N SER A 153 -22.29 13.44 23.51
CA SER A 153 -22.27 13.03 22.10
C SER A 153 -21.16 13.76 21.32
N GLY A 154 -20.66 13.12 20.26
CA GLY A 154 -19.59 13.66 19.41
C GLY A 154 -18.18 13.60 20.03
N GLN A 155 -18.05 13.29 21.32
CA GLN A 155 -16.75 13.14 21.97
C GLN A 155 -16.20 11.72 21.83
N ALA A 156 -14.88 11.57 22.04
CA ALA A 156 -14.21 10.28 22.00
C ALA A 156 -14.83 9.29 23.01
N ALA A 157 -15.10 8.07 22.55
CA ALA A 157 -15.67 7.04 23.40
C ALA A 157 -14.68 6.60 24.49
N MET A 158 -15.14 6.40 25.72
CA MET A 158 -14.34 5.83 26.79
C MET A 158 -14.28 4.29 26.68
N PRO A 159 -13.13 3.64 26.94
CA PRO A 159 -13.04 2.18 27.04
C PRO A 159 -13.98 1.64 28.13
N LYS A 160 -14.73 0.59 27.78
CA LYS A 160 -15.62 -0.17 28.67
C LYS A 160 -15.55 -1.65 28.32
N ILE A 161 -15.91 -2.51 29.27
CA ILE A 161 -15.95 -3.97 29.10
C ILE A 161 -16.83 -4.40 27.91
N GLY A 162 -17.89 -3.66 27.60
CA GLY A 162 -18.80 -3.93 26.48
C GLY A 162 -18.15 -3.96 25.10
N TYR A 163 -17.00 -3.27 24.92
CA TYR A 163 -16.24 -3.31 23.67
C TYR A 163 -15.39 -4.59 23.52
N GLY A 164 -15.28 -5.42 24.56
CA GLY A 164 -14.56 -6.68 24.51
C GLY A 164 -15.11 -7.63 23.44
N SER A 165 -14.20 -8.30 22.74
CA SER A 165 -14.54 -9.36 21.76
C SER A 165 -15.06 -10.62 22.46
N ASN A 166 -15.69 -11.51 21.70
CA ASN A 166 -16.08 -12.84 22.19
C ASN A 166 -14.86 -13.55 22.82
N LYS A 167 -15.06 -14.23 23.95
CA LYS A 167 -14.03 -14.98 24.68
C LYS A 167 -13.31 -16.00 23.78
N LYS A 168 -14.05 -16.68 22.89
CA LYS A 168 -13.51 -17.71 21.98
C LYS A 168 -12.56 -17.14 20.93
N THR A 169 -12.85 -15.95 20.40
CA THR A 169 -12.08 -15.30 19.32
C THR A 169 -11.07 -14.28 19.82
N ARG A 170 -10.93 -14.12 21.14
CA ARG A 170 -9.98 -13.20 21.76
C ARG A 170 -8.55 -13.69 21.50
N HIS A 171 -7.63 -12.76 21.21
CA HIS A 171 -6.21 -13.03 20.87
C HIS A 171 -5.95 -13.89 19.63
N MET A 172 -6.96 -14.06 18.76
CA MET A 172 -6.81 -14.79 17.51
C MET A 172 -6.48 -13.84 16.36
N THR A 173 -5.60 -14.29 15.46
CA THR A 173 -5.27 -13.61 14.21
C THR A 173 -6.37 -13.84 13.17
N PRO A 174 -6.48 -12.99 12.13
CA PRO A 174 -7.39 -13.22 11.01
C PRO A 174 -7.22 -14.58 10.33
N SER A 175 -6.02 -15.18 10.43
CA SER A 175 -5.75 -16.52 9.90
C SER A 175 -6.37 -17.67 10.70
N GLY A 176 -6.97 -17.39 11.86
CA GLY A 176 -7.57 -18.39 12.75
C GLY A 176 -6.63 -19.00 13.78
N HIS A 177 -5.36 -18.58 13.82
CA HIS A 177 -4.38 -19.05 14.81
C HIS A 177 -4.21 -18.03 15.93
N ARG A 178 -3.88 -18.50 17.14
CA ARG A 178 -3.34 -17.68 18.23
C ARG A 178 -1.84 -17.53 18.06
N VAL A 179 -1.32 -16.34 18.31
CA VAL A 179 0.12 -16.11 18.18
C VAL A 179 0.84 -16.65 19.41
N PHE A 180 1.90 -17.42 19.18
CA PHE A 180 2.86 -17.83 20.20
C PHE A 180 4.24 -17.22 19.88
N LEU A 181 4.82 -16.50 20.84
CA LEU A 181 6.12 -15.87 20.68
C LEU A 181 7.24 -16.90 20.85
N VAL A 182 8.06 -17.08 19.82
CA VAL A 182 9.17 -18.05 19.77
C VAL A 182 10.49 -17.29 19.79
N GLN A 183 11.39 -17.66 20.71
CA GLN A 183 12.74 -17.10 20.77
C GLN A 183 13.79 -18.12 20.31
N ASN A 184 13.54 -19.41 20.60
CA ASN A 184 14.48 -20.50 20.38
C ASN A 184 13.87 -21.60 19.50
N PRO A 185 14.69 -22.43 18.83
CA PRO A 185 14.19 -23.58 18.06
C PRO A 185 13.53 -24.65 18.94
N LYS A 186 13.83 -24.70 20.25
CA LYS A 186 13.14 -25.59 21.19
C LYS A 186 11.68 -25.18 21.41
N ASP A 187 11.40 -23.88 21.43
CA ASP A 187 10.04 -23.36 21.65
C ASP A 187 9.08 -23.74 20.50
N VAL A 188 9.63 -24.05 19.31
CA VAL A 188 8.85 -24.53 18.16
C VAL A 188 8.33 -25.96 18.40
N GLU A 189 9.04 -26.78 19.16
CA GLU A 189 8.63 -28.16 19.45
C GLU A 189 7.36 -28.21 20.29
N LEU A 190 7.17 -27.22 21.18
CA LEU A 190 5.95 -27.06 21.97
C LEU A 190 4.69 -26.90 21.09
N LEU A 191 4.87 -26.43 19.85
CA LEU A 191 3.78 -26.22 18.88
C LEU A 191 3.45 -27.46 18.05
N LEU A 192 4.20 -28.56 18.18
CA LEU A 192 3.95 -29.80 17.43
C LEU A 192 2.52 -30.32 17.65
N MET A 193 2.09 -30.40 18.91
CA MET A 193 0.74 -30.84 19.27
C MET A 193 -0.34 -29.80 18.96
N HIS A 194 0.03 -28.54 18.77
CA HIS A 194 -0.90 -27.41 18.69
C HIS A 194 -0.85 -26.64 17.37
N ASN A 195 -0.29 -27.24 16.33
CA ASN A 195 -0.09 -26.67 14.99
C ASN A 195 -1.35 -26.03 14.35
N ARG A 196 -2.55 -26.57 14.63
CA ARG A 196 -3.83 -26.05 14.11
C ARG A 196 -4.39 -24.85 14.88
N THR A 197 -3.93 -24.65 16.11
CA THR A 197 -4.48 -23.64 17.03
C THR A 197 -3.54 -22.45 17.18
N TYR A 198 -2.23 -22.69 17.11
CA TYR A 198 -1.22 -21.67 17.30
C TYR A 198 -0.35 -21.50 16.06
N ALA A 199 0.13 -20.27 15.87
CA ALA A 199 1.14 -19.92 14.89
C ALA A 199 2.35 -19.35 15.63
N ALA A 200 3.54 -19.66 15.13
CA ALA A 200 4.79 -19.13 15.67
C ALA A 200 5.02 -17.70 15.17
N GLU A 201 5.29 -16.77 16.08
CA GLU A 201 5.82 -15.46 15.78
C GLU A 201 7.23 -15.36 16.34
N ILE A 202 8.20 -15.14 15.46
CA ILE A 202 9.60 -15.10 15.86
C ILE A 202 9.89 -13.75 16.50
N GLY A 203 10.44 -13.78 17.72
CA GLY A 203 10.79 -12.58 18.47
C GLY A 203 11.67 -11.61 17.70
N HIS A 204 11.50 -10.32 17.99
CA HIS A 204 12.28 -9.26 17.35
C HIS A 204 13.78 -9.35 17.70
N ALA A 205 14.13 -9.90 18.87
CA ALA A 205 15.50 -10.01 19.34
C ALA A 205 16.32 -11.10 18.59
N VAL A 206 15.67 -12.09 18.00
CA VAL A 206 16.32 -13.26 17.38
C VAL A 206 17.15 -12.84 16.16
N SER A 207 18.43 -13.23 16.15
CA SER A 207 19.37 -12.98 15.04
C SER A 207 19.02 -13.77 13.78
N SER A 208 19.43 -13.31 12.61
CA SER A 208 19.13 -13.93 11.32
C SER A 208 19.48 -15.42 11.27
N GLY A 209 20.66 -15.82 11.76
CA GLY A 209 21.07 -17.23 11.81
C GLY A 209 20.07 -18.12 12.55
N LYS A 210 19.69 -17.75 13.78
CA LYS A 210 18.69 -18.50 14.57
C LYS A 210 17.30 -18.50 13.93
N ARG A 211 16.95 -17.44 13.17
CA ARG A 211 15.66 -17.40 12.45
C ARG A 211 15.61 -18.46 11.35
N ILE A 212 16.72 -18.74 10.66
CA ILE A 212 16.81 -19.79 9.65
C ILE A 212 16.50 -21.16 10.29
N ASP A 213 17.13 -21.46 11.43
CA ASP A 213 16.91 -22.72 12.16
C ASP A 213 15.45 -22.87 12.61
N ILE A 214 14.87 -21.81 13.17
CA ILE A 214 13.47 -21.79 13.60
C ILE A 214 12.53 -22.02 12.42
N ILE A 215 12.79 -21.38 11.28
CA ILE A 215 11.97 -21.54 10.08
C ILE A 215 12.10 -22.95 9.50
N ALA A 216 13.33 -23.48 9.40
CA ALA A 216 13.58 -24.83 8.92
C ALA A 216 12.83 -25.86 9.78
N LYS A 217 12.90 -25.72 11.11
CA LYS A 217 12.20 -26.59 12.05
C LYS A 217 10.68 -26.42 11.99
N ALA A 218 10.18 -25.19 11.88
CA ALA A 218 8.75 -24.94 11.74
C ALA A 218 8.19 -25.55 10.45
N LYS A 219 8.95 -25.50 9.34
CA LYS A 219 8.59 -26.16 8.08
C LYS A 219 8.52 -27.67 8.23
N ALA A 220 9.49 -28.28 8.92
CA ALA A 220 9.50 -29.72 9.18
C ALA A 220 8.28 -30.17 10.00
N LEU A 221 7.90 -29.40 11.03
CA LEU A 221 6.75 -29.70 11.89
C LEU A 221 5.39 -29.25 11.31
N GLY A 222 5.38 -28.57 10.16
CA GLY A 222 4.17 -28.02 9.53
C GLY A 222 3.51 -26.88 10.33
N VAL A 223 4.29 -26.16 11.14
CA VAL A 223 3.82 -25.02 11.95
C VAL A 223 3.87 -23.73 11.12
N LYS A 224 2.76 -22.98 11.14
CA LYS A 224 2.69 -21.68 10.46
C LYS A 224 3.51 -20.62 11.20
N VAL A 225 4.38 -19.94 10.48
CA VAL A 225 5.13 -18.76 10.97
C VAL A 225 4.47 -17.47 10.47
N THR A 226 4.25 -16.48 11.34
CA THR A 226 3.61 -15.21 10.99
C THR A 226 4.56 -14.25 10.25
N ASN A 227 5.83 -14.21 10.65
CA ASN A 227 6.85 -13.28 10.14
C ASN A 227 8.07 -14.00 9.53
N PRO A 228 7.90 -14.87 8.51
CA PRO A 228 9.00 -15.67 7.96
C PRO A 228 10.09 -14.83 7.28
N LYS A 229 9.73 -13.67 6.71
CA LYS A 229 10.66 -12.78 6.00
C LYS A 229 11.46 -11.84 6.91
N GLY A 230 11.21 -11.84 8.22
CA GLY A 230 11.87 -10.89 9.12
C GLY A 230 13.38 -11.10 9.17
N ARG A 231 14.18 -10.03 9.00
CA ARG A 231 15.66 -10.00 9.07
C ARG A 231 16.43 -10.91 8.08
N LEU A 232 15.75 -11.66 7.22
CA LEU A 232 16.39 -12.50 6.22
C LEU A 232 16.48 -11.71 4.92
N THR A 233 17.68 -11.20 4.60
CA THR A 233 18.01 -10.71 3.27
C THR A 233 18.36 -11.92 2.41
N THR A 234 17.68 -12.06 1.27
CA THR A 234 17.99 -13.12 0.31
C THR A 234 19.02 -12.54 -0.66
N GLU A 235 20.30 -12.66 -0.34
CA GLU A 235 21.34 -12.50 -1.37
C GLU A 235 21.29 -13.80 -2.17
N SER A 236 20.63 -13.72 -3.34
CA SER A 236 20.42 -14.83 -4.26
C SER A 236 21.44 -14.76 -5.38
#